data_AF-A0ABD5RSR1-F1
#
_entry.id   AF-A0ABD5RSR1-F1
#
_cell.length_a   1.000
_cell.length_b   1.000
_cell.length_c   1.000
_cell.angle_alpha   90.00
_cell.angle_beta   90.00
_cell.angle_gamma   90.00
#
_symmetry.space_group_name_H-M   'P 1'
#
loop_
_entity.id
_entity.type
_entity.pdbx_description
1 polymer ?
#
loop_
_entity_poly.entity_id
_entity_poly.type
_entity_poly.pdbx_seq_one_letter_code
_entity_poly.pdbx_strand_id
1 'polypeptide(L)'
;MTGMKEGAGEDPFAEESSPSESPERDASESETVEEQESSTAETESKGATQQRTMQIPYKFRRDGVQDGRDRVPLFLMPDTKSAERDALRELEDRFDDDVSLTDLREALMMVGLDHLDEVAGHLEGWGYGMTFE
;
A
#
# COMPACT_ATOMS: atom_id res chain seq x y z
N MET A 1 50.18 -0.76 -33.75
CA MET A 1 50.15 -0.69 -32.28
C MET A 1 48.71 -0.96 -31.87
N THR A 2 48.34 -2.23 -31.69
CA THR A 2 48.20 -2.90 -30.37
C THR A 2 47.16 -2.17 -29.53
N GLY A 3 45.92 -2.63 -29.41
CA GLY A 3 45.51 -4.01 -29.14
C GLY A 3 44.81 -3.96 -27.78
N MET A 4 43.48 -3.91 -27.81
CA MET A 4 42.64 -3.85 -26.62
C MET A 4 42.81 -5.12 -25.77
N LYS A 5 42.79 -4.92 -24.45
CA LYS A 5 43.07 -5.88 -23.38
C LYS A 5 42.24 -7.15 -23.46
N GLU A 6 42.94 -8.28 -23.35
CA GLU A 6 42.43 -9.56 -22.88
C GLU A 6 41.96 -9.47 -21.43
N GLY A 7 40.99 -10.32 -21.06
CA GLY A 7 41.07 -10.99 -19.76
C GLY A 7 39.78 -11.16 -18.97
N ALA A 8 39.19 -12.34 -19.12
CA ALA A 8 38.59 -13.18 -18.08
C ALA A 8 37.24 -12.76 -17.46
N GLY A 9 36.19 -13.42 -17.97
CA GLY A 9 34.87 -13.50 -17.36
C GLY A 9 34.02 -14.50 -18.14
N GLU A 10 34.58 -15.68 -18.39
CA GLU A 10 33.94 -16.78 -19.11
C GLU A 10 32.83 -17.33 -18.22
N ASP A 11 31.59 -17.30 -18.70
CA ASP A 11 30.40 -17.75 -17.97
C ASP A 11 30.44 -19.28 -17.79
N PRO A 12 30.57 -19.79 -16.56
CA PRO A 12 30.73 -21.22 -16.28
C PRO A 12 29.43 -22.03 -16.45
N PHE A 13 28.34 -21.41 -16.92
CA PHE A 13 27.06 -22.09 -17.21
C PHE A 13 26.69 -22.10 -18.69
N ALA A 14 27.59 -21.68 -19.59
CA ALA A 14 27.38 -21.76 -21.03
C ALA A 14 27.59 -23.19 -21.55
N GLU A 15 26.54 -24.01 -21.55
CA GLU A 15 26.43 -25.11 -22.52
C GLU A 15 25.81 -24.56 -23.82
N GLU A 16 26.64 -24.36 -24.84
CA GLU A 16 26.20 -24.15 -26.22
C GLU A 16 25.78 -25.48 -26.85
N SER A 17 24.50 -25.63 -27.19
CA SER A 17 24.09 -26.53 -28.27
C SER A 17 22.79 -26.04 -28.90
N SER A 18 22.87 -25.57 -30.15
CA SER A 18 21.74 -25.33 -31.08
C SER A 18 21.82 -26.35 -32.22
N PRO A 19 20.82 -26.57 -33.11
CA PRO A 19 19.38 -26.20 -33.10
C PRO A 19 18.44 -27.43 -33.37
N SER A 20 17.13 -27.37 -33.08
CA SER A 20 16.07 -27.95 -33.96
C SER A 20 14.63 -27.76 -33.44
N GLU A 21 13.73 -27.56 -34.41
CA GLU A 21 12.26 -27.76 -34.50
C GLU A 21 11.37 -28.00 -33.25
N SER A 22 10.22 -27.31 -33.25
CA SER A 22 9.04 -27.60 -32.42
C SER A 22 8.46 -29.00 -32.68
N PRO A 23 7.84 -29.64 -31.67
CA PRO A 23 6.37 -29.76 -31.70
C PRO A 23 5.69 -29.65 -30.32
N GLU A 24 4.36 -29.79 -30.38
CA GLU A 24 3.32 -29.55 -29.38
C GLU A 24 3.34 -30.44 -28.09
N ARG A 25 2.48 -30.02 -27.14
CA ARG A 25 1.62 -30.82 -26.20
C ARG A 25 2.05 -31.11 -24.75
N ASP A 26 1.17 -30.60 -23.87
CA ASP A 26 0.44 -31.29 -22.80
C ASP A 26 1.10 -31.62 -21.45
N ALA A 27 0.24 -31.61 -20.43
CA ALA A 27 0.40 -32.01 -19.02
C ALA A 27 1.13 -31.04 -18.07
N SER A 28 0.35 -30.18 -17.41
CA SER A 28 0.64 -29.80 -16.02
C SER A 28 -0.55 -30.14 -15.14
N GLU A 29 -0.36 -31.24 -14.43
CA GLU A 29 -1.01 -31.72 -13.22
C GLU A 29 -1.34 -30.55 -12.27
N SER A 30 -2.60 -30.48 -11.82
CA SER A 30 -2.95 -29.69 -10.64
C SER A 30 -3.92 -30.51 -9.81
N GLU A 31 -3.41 -30.88 -8.63
CA GLU A 31 -4.01 -31.76 -7.64
C GLU A 31 -5.32 -31.16 -7.12
N THR A 32 -6.35 -32.01 -7.14
CA THR A 32 -7.60 -31.86 -6.42
C THR A 32 -7.37 -31.99 -4.92
N VAL A 33 -7.84 -30.99 -4.15
CA VAL A 33 -8.23 -31.18 -2.74
C VAL A 33 -9.60 -30.53 -2.55
N GLU A 34 -10.63 -31.38 -2.52
CA GLU A 34 -11.95 -31.07 -1.98
C GLU A 34 -11.86 -31.00 -0.45
N GLU A 35 -12.39 -29.95 0.16
CA GLU A 35 -12.73 -29.99 1.59
C GLU A 35 -14.05 -29.28 1.89
N GLN A 36 -15.10 -30.11 1.80
CA GLN A 36 -16.22 -30.26 2.72
C GLN A 36 -16.90 -29.00 3.29
N GLU A 37 -18.04 -28.73 2.67
CA GLU A 37 -19.21 -28.03 3.18
C GLU A 37 -19.69 -28.64 4.52
N SER A 38 -19.68 -27.86 5.60
CA SER A 38 -20.37 -28.19 6.85
C SER A 38 -21.31 -27.04 7.22
N SER A 39 -22.53 -27.17 6.73
CA SER A 39 -23.71 -26.41 7.16
C SER A 39 -24.06 -26.79 8.59
N THR A 40 -24.09 -25.82 9.51
CA THR A 40 -24.88 -25.94 10.75
C THR A 40 -25.65 -24.65 10.97
N ALA A 41 -26.96 -24.74 10.76
CA ALA A 41 -27.92 -23.67 10.97
C ALA A 41 -28.45 -23.67 12.41
N GLU A 42 -28.53 -22.46 12.95
CA GLU A 42 -29.42 -21.94 14.00
C GLU A 42 -29.36 -22.47 15.44
N THR A 43 -29.09 -21.54 16.36
CA THR A 43 -29.85 -21.42 17.60
C THR A 43 -29.97 -19.93 17.97
N GLU A 44 -31.14 -19.35 17.72
CA GLU A 44 -31.54 -18.06 18.29
C GLU A 44 -31.63 -18.19 19.82
N SER A 45 -30.82 -17.42 20.55
CA SER A 45 -31.04 -17.15 21.96
C SER A 45 -31.24 -15.66 22.17
N LYS A 46 -32.51 -15.28 22.41
CA LYS A 46 -32.95 -13.94 22.78
C LYS A 46 -32.46 -13.60 24.18
N GLY A 47 -31.28 -12.99 24.23
CA GLY A 47 -30.76 -12.29 25.40
C GLY A 47 -30.14 -10.98 24.94
N ALA A 48 -30.96 -9.95 24.70
CA ALA A 48 -30.50 -8.61 24.34
C ALA A 48 -29.86 -7.91 25.55
N THR A 49 -28.75 -8.47 26.02
CA THR A 49 -27.71 -7.68 26.67
C THR A 49 -27.16 -6.81 25.54
N GLN A 50 -27.20 -5.49 25.67
CA GLN A 50 -26.46 -4.61 24.77
C GLN A 50 -24.97 -4.93 24.92
N GLN A 51 -24.51 -5.97 24.23
CA GLN A 51 -23.11 -6.24 24.01
C GLN A 51 -22.64 -5.03 23.21
N ARG A 52 -22.01 -4.08 23.91
CA ARG A 52 -21.16 -3.08 23.27
C ARG A 52 -20.22 -3.89 22.39
N THR A 53 -20.46 -3.88 21.09
CA THR A 53 -19.56 -4.52 20.13
C THR A 53 -18.24 -3.81 20.32
N MET A 54 -17.28 -4.47 20.99
CA MET A 54 -15.95 -3.91 21.18
C MET A 54 -15.36 -3.76 19.77
N GLN A 55 -15.34 -2.53 19.28
CA GLN A 55 -14.78 -2.26 17.96
C GLN A 55 -13.26 -2.25 18.12
N ILE A 56 -12.63 -3.29 17.60
CA ILE A 56 -11.17 -3.40 17.57
C ILE A 56 -10.64 -2.19 16.75
N PRO A 57 -9.70 -1.39 17.30
CA PRO A 57 -9.14 -0.25 16.58
C PRO A 57 -8.55 -0.62 15.23
N TYR A 58 -8.59 0.32 14.27
CA TYR A 58 -8.21 0.05 12.88
C TYR A 58 -6.80 -0.56 12.71
N LYS A 59 -5.80 -0.11 13.46
CA LYS A 59 -4.41 -0.64 13.38
C LYS A 59 -4.35 -2.16 13.63
N PHE A 60 -5.24 -2.70 14.47
CA PHE A 60 -5.25 -4.12 14.88
C PHE A 60 -6.18 -5.01 14.08
N ARG A 61 -7.07 -4.43 13.26
CA ARG A 61 -8.06 -5.20 12.47
C ARG A 61 -7.65 -5.43 11.01
N ARG A 62 -6.58 -4.80 10.55
CA ARG A 62 -6.12 -4.83 9.15
C ARG A 62 -5.00 -5.85 8.96
N ASP A 63 -4.91 -6.43 7.76
CA ASP A 63 -3.83 -7.38 7.42
C ASP A 63 -2.52 -6.67 7.03
N GLY A 64 -2.62 -5.41 6.59
CA GLY A 64 -1.48 -4.59 6.24
C GLY A 64 -1.86 -3.13 6.09
N VAL A 65 -0.87 -2.25 5.90
CA VAL A 65 -1.15 -0.81 5.82
C VAL A 65 -1.97 -0.41 4.60
N GLN A 66 -1.88 -1.18 3.52
CA GLN A 66 -2.62 -0.95 2.27
C GLN A 66 -4.00 -1.62 2.26
N ASP A 67 -4.33 -2.42 3.28
CA ASP A 67 -5.55 -3.21 3.32
C ASP A 67 -6.81 -2.32 3.28
N GLY A 68 -7.71 -2.66 2.36
CA GLY A 68 -8.95 -1.93 2.09
C GLY A 68 -8.78 -0.52 1.51
N ARG A 69 -7.63 -0.20 0.89
CA ARG A 69 -7.36 1.15 0.34
C ARG A 69 -7.21 1.17 -1.17
N ASP A 70 -7.70 2.25 -1.76
CA ASP A 70 -7.41 2.58 -3.15
C ASP A 70 -6.02 3.20 -3.30
N ARG A 71 -5.34 2.87 -4.40
CA ARG A 71 -4.01 3.39 -4.69
C ARG A 71 -4.10 4.79 -5.28
N VAL A 72 -3.61 5.79 -4.53
CA VAL A 72 -3.57 7.20 -4.97
C VAL A 72 -2.13 7.70 -5.06
N PRO A 73 -1.60 8.01 -6.27
CA PRO A 73 -0.31 8.68 -6.42
C PRO A 73 -0.39 10.14 -5.92
N LEU A 74 0.54 10.55 -5.05
CA LEU A 74 0.59 11.89 -4.48
C LEU A 74 1.96 12.54 -4.72
N PHE A 75 1.95 13.74 -5.30
CA PHE A 75 3.14 14.58 -5.48
C PHE A 75 3.06 15.78 -4.54
N LEU A 76 4.11 15.98 -3.75
CA LEU A 76 4.19 17.06 -2.76
C LEU A 76 5.29 18.05 -3.12
N MET A 77 5.04 19.33 -2.85
CA MET A 77 6.07 20.37 -2.88
C MET A 77 7.16 20.06 -1.82
N PRO A 78 8.42 20.50 -2.01
CA PRO A 78 9.53 20.17 -1.11
C PRO A 78 9.27 20.53 0.36
N ASP A 79 8.66 21.70 0.59
CA ASP A 79 8.36 22.19 1.94
C ASP A 79 7.29 21.33 2.60
N THR A 80 6.21 20.99 1.88
CA THR A 80 5.16 20.10 2.36
C THR A 80 5.71 18.70 2.66
N LYS A 81 6.58 18.17 1.80
CA LYS A 81 7.24 16.87 2.03
C LYS A 81 8.12 16.88 3.28
N SER A 82 8.80 17.97 3.55
CA SER A 82 9.61 18.14 4.77
C SER A 82 8.72 18.20 6.00
N ALA A 83 7.65 19.00 5.95
CA ALA A 83 6.68 19.11 7.04
C ALA A 83 5.99 17.77 7.36
N GLU A 84 5.67 16.96 6.35
CA GLU A 84 5.12 15.61 6.54
C GLU A 84 6.07 14.71 7.34
N ARG A 85 7.37 14.73 7.02
CA ARG A 85 8.39 13.96 7.75
C ARG A 85 8.52 14.44 9.20
N ASP A 86 8.45 15.74 9.42
CA ASP A 86 8.60 16.30 10.76
C ASP A 86 7.35 15.98 11.61
N ALA A 87 6.15 16.05 11.02
CA ALA A 87 4.90 15.61 11.66
C ALA A 87 4.90 14.11 11.99
N LEU A 88 5.46 13.27 11.11
CA LEU A 88 5.61 11.84 11.38
C LEU A 88 6.42 11.60 12.65
N ARG A 89 7.60 12.22 12.74
CA ARG A 89 8.49 12.09 13.91
C ARG A 89 7.82 12.61 15.19
N GLU A 90 7.15 13.75 15.11
CA GLU A 90 6.43 14.30 16.25
C GLU A 90 5.37 13.33 16.78
N LEU A 91 4.62 12.67 15.89
CA LEU A 91 3.58 11.73 16.29
C LEU A 91 4.15 10.41 16.81
N GLU A 92 5.24 9.90 16.21
CA GLU A 92 5.97 8.73 16.72
C GLU A 92 6.46 8.99 18.14
N ASP A 93 7.11 10.13 18.39
CA ASP A 93 7.57 10.54 19.71
C ASP A 93 6.42 10.67 20.72
N ARG A 94 5.27 11.18 20.28
CA ARG A 94 4.08 11.35 21.14
C ARG A 94 3.39 10.04 21.50
N PHE A 95 3.40 9.07 20.58
CA PHE A 95 2.79 7.76 20.81
C PHE A 95 3.74 6.76 21.44
N ASP A 96 5.04 7.05 21.46
CA ASP A 96 6.10 6.11 21.84
C ASP A 96 6.00 4.80 21.01
N ASP A 97 5.63 4.93 19.72
CA ASP A 97 5.39 3.83 18.79
C ASP A 97 5.55 4.31 17.33
N ASP A 98 5.81 3.37 16.43
CA ASP A 98 5.93 3.63 15.00
C ASP A 98 4.56 4.00 14.38
N VAL A 99 4.57 5.04 13.54
CA VAL A 99 3.40 5.49 12.78
C VAL A 99 3.65 5.20 11.31
N SER A 100 2.71 4.54 10.64
CA SER A 100 2.88 4.35 9.21
C SER A 100 2.67 5.67 8.47
N LEU A 101 3.58 6.01 7.56
CA LEU A 101 3.42 7.17 6.68
C LEU A 101 2.10 7.15 5.90
N THR A 102 1.62 5.96 5.51
CA THR A 102 0.34 5.80 4.81
C THR A 102 -0.84 6.09 5.73
N ASP A 103 -0.74 5.76 7.03
CA ASP A 103 -1.76 6.15 8.03
C ASP A 103 -1.74 7.64 8.32
N LEU A 104 -0.55 8.21 8.45
CA LEU A 104 -0.37 9.64 8.66
C LEU A 104 -1.02 10.44 7.51
N ARG A 105 -0.73 10.07 6.27
CA ARG A 105 -1.31 10.74 5.09
C ARG A 105 -2.83 10.66 5.07
N GLU A 106 -3.39 9.50 5.36
CA GLU A 106 -4.84 9.32 5.45
C GLU A 106 -5.42 10.22 6.55
N ALA A 107 -4.84 10.21 7.74
CA ALA A 107 -5.31 11.04 8.86
C ALA A 107 -5.21 12.55 8.54
N LEU A 108 -4.12 13.00 7.93
CA LEU A 108 -3.96 14.37 7.46
C LEU A 108 -5.00 14.73 6.39
N MET A 109 -5.29 13.80 5.46
CA MET A 109 -6.32 13.99 4.45
C MET A 109 -7.71 14.10 5.07
N MET A 110 -8.06 13.21 6.00
CA MET A 110 -9.33 13.24 6.72
C MET A 110 -9.51 14.57 7.46
N VAL A 111 -8.49 15.03 8.19
CA VAL A 111 -8.51 16.33 8.87
C VAL A 111 -8.70 17.46 7.84
N GLY A 112 -7.97 17.46 6.72
CA GLY A 112 -8.14 18.46 5.68
C GLY A 112 -9.55 18.48 5.06
N LEU A 113 -10.15 17.31 4.87
CA LEU A 113 -11.53 17.18 4.37
C LEU A 113 -12.58 17.71 5.37
N ASP A 114 -12.28 17.63 6.66
CA ASP A 114 -13.13 18.19 7.73
C ASP A 114 -12.91 19.71 7.93
N HIS A 115 -11.85 20.29 7.36
CA HIS A 115 -11.40 21.68 7.55
C HIS A 115 -11.23 22.41 6.20
N LEU A 116 -12.33 22.46 5.43
CA LEU A 116 -12.30 22.98 4.05
C LEU A 116 -12.03 24.49 3.97
N ASP A 117 -12.32 25.27 5.02
CA ASP A 117 -12.08 26.71 5.03
C ASP A 117 -10.57 27.01 5.05
N GLU A 118 -9.80 26.28 5.86
CA GLU A 118 -8.34 26.37 5.88
C GLU A 118 -7.72 25.90 4.56
N VAL A 119 -8.26 24.81 3.99
CA VAL A 119 -7.84 24.32 2.66
C VAL A 119 -8.12 25.37 1.59
N ALA A 120 -9.29 26.02 1.62
CA ALA A 120 -9.62 27.11 0.71
C ALA A 120 -8.63 28.27 0.84
N GLY A 121 -8.27 28.67 2.06
CA GLY A 121 -7.25 29.70 2.28
C GLY A 121 -5.88 29.36 1.66
N HIS A 122 -5.44 28.10 1.73
CA HIS A 122 -4.23 27.65 1.05
C HIS A 122 -4.35 27.73 -0.48
N LEU A 123 -5.48 27.28 -1.05
CA LEU A 123 -5.75 27.34 -2.49
C LEU A 123 -5.83 28.79 -2.98
N GLU A 124 -6.52 29.67 -2.27
CA GLU A 124 -6.58 31.09 -2.57
C GLU A 124 -5.18 31.71 -2.53
N GLY A 125 -4.35 31.36 -1.54
CA GLY A 125 -2.94 31.77 -1.48
C GLY A 125 -2.11 31.30 -2.69
N TRP A 126 -2.50 30.22 -3.35
CA TRP A 126 -1.91 29.75 -4.61
C TRP A 126 -2.52 30.40 -5.85
N GLY A 127 -3.53 31.24 -5.68
CA GLY A 127 -4.18 32.00 -6.75
C GLY A 127 -5.46 31.36 -7.29
N TYR A 128 -5.98 30.29 -6.68
CA TYR A 128 -7.30 29.79 -7.04
C TYR A 128 -8.37 30.85 -6.74
N GLY A 129 -9.35 31.01 -7.64
CA GLY A 129 -10.40 32.02 -7.52
C GLY A 129 -9.98 33.44 -7.94
N MET A 130 -8.72 33.67 -8.31
CA MET A 130 -8.27 34.96 -8.83
C MET A 130 -8.56 35.08 -10.34
N THR A 131 -9.07 36.24 -10.75
CA THR A 131 -9.20 36.63 -12.16
C THR A 131 -8.31 37.82 -12.44
N PHE A 132 -7.54 37.77 -13.53
CA PHE A 132 -6.76 38.89 -14.01
C PHE A 132 -7.53 39.54 -15.17
N GLU A 133 -8.00 40.77 -14.98
CA GLU A 133 -8.53 41.63 -16.05
C GLU A 133 -7.40 42.37 -16.78
#